data_AF-A0A286GX73-F1
#
_entry.id   AF-A0A286GX73-F1
#
_cell.length_a   1.000
_cell.length_b   1.000
_cell.length_c   1.000
_cell.angle_alpha   90.00
_cell.angle_beta   90.00
_cell.angle_gamma   90.00
#
_symmetry.space_group_name_H-M   'P 1'
#
loop_
_entity.id
_entity.type
_entity.pdbx_description
1 polymer ?
#
loop_
_entity_poly.entity_id
_entity_poly.type
_entity_poly.pdbx_seq_one_letter_code
_entity_poly.pdbx_strand_id
1 'polypeptide(L)'
;MTTPLDLADASVVADPYPSFVRARQAAPVQWHEGLGLWLAFTHAESNAVLRDRRLGRIWQDKEPGERFASFNLIHRNAILEMEPPDHTRLRRLISNGSSRSGVRGLSLCG
;
A
#
# COMPACT_ATOMS: atom_id res chain seq x y z
N MET A 1 6.94 25.89 1.25
CA MET A 1 6.47 25.12 2.42
C MET A 1 7.28 23.83 2.44
N THR A 2 7.96 23.54 3.54
CA THR A 2 8.97 22.48 3.66
C THR A 2 8.31 21.10 3.67
N THR A 3 8.73 20.20 2.77
CA THR A 3 8.34 18.78 2.80
C THR A 3 8.80 18.18 4.13
N PRO A 4 7.90 17.77 5.06
CA PRO A 4 8.29 17.37 6.41
C PRO A 4 9.11 16.07 6.48
N LEU A 5 9.17 15.32 5.38
CA LEU A 5 9.85 14.04 5.26
C LEU A 5 10.23 13.80 3.79
N ASP A 6 11.52 13.77 3.47
CA ASP A 6 11.97 13.30 2.16
C ASP A 6 12.11 11.78 2.18
N LEU A 7 11.21 11.09 1.46
CA LEU A 7 11.18 9.63 1.37
C LEU A 7 12.25 9.06 0.42
N ALA A 8 12.93 9.91 -0.37
CA ALA A 8 14.02 9.51 -1.25
C ALA A 8 15.41 9.71 -0.62
N ASP A 9 15.50 10.42 0.51
CA ASP A 9 16.74 10.60 1.24
C ASP A 9 17.28 9.24 1.72
N ALA A 10 18.52 8.91 1.34
CA ALA A 10 19.15 7.64 1.67
C ALA A 10 19.24 7.37 3.18
N SER A 11 19.38 8.42 4.00
CA SER A 11 19.39 8.31 5.46
C SER A 11 18.01 7.94 6.02
N VAL A 12 16.94 8.45 5.41
CA VAL A 12 15.55 8.09 5.75
C VAL A 12 15.25 6.67 5.29
N VAL A 13 15.73 6.26 4.11
CA VAL A 13 15.59 4.89 3.62
C VAL A 13 16.33 3.90 4.53
N ALA A 14 17.52 4.25 5.00
CA ALA A 14 18.33 3.41 5.87
C ALA A 14 17.74 3.28 7.28
N ASP A 15 17.26 4.38 7.87
CA ASP A 15 16.59 4.40 9.18
C ASP A 15 15.45 5.43 9.20
N PRO A 16 14.20 5.02 8.90
CA PRO A 16 13.08 5.95 8.82
C PRO A 16 12.51 6.33 10.19
N TYR A 17 12.82 5.58 11.24
CA TYR A 17 12.13 5.70 12.53
C TYR A 17 12.34 7.05 13.21
N PRO A 18 13.55 7.65 13.24
CA PRO A 18 13.75 8.99 13.77
C PRO A 18 12.91 10.04 13.05
N SER A 19 12.79 9.94 11.73
CA SER A 19 11.98 10.86 10.93
C SER A 19 10.49 10.69 11.18
N PHE A 20 10.00 9.45 11.32
CA PHE A 20 8.62 9.18 11.72
C PHE A 20 8.31 9.65 13.15
N VAL A 21 9.26 9.60 14.09
CA VAL A 21 9.09 10.17 15.43
C VAL A 21 8.85 11.68 15.35
N ARG A 22 9.70 12.40 14.60
CA ARG A 22 9.52 13.85 14.39
C ARG A 22 8.20 14.17 13.71
N ALA A 23 7.82 13.40 12.68
CA ALA A 23 6.56 13.58 11.99
C ALA A 23 5.36 13.42 12.94
N ARG A 24 5.33 12.35 13.76
CA ARG A 24 4.25 12.14 14.75
C ARG A 24 4.12 13.28 15.75
N GLN A 25 5.22 13.93 16.13
CA GLN A 25 5.19 15.07 17.05
C GLN A 25 4.59 16.33 16.41
N ALA A 26 4.72 16.48 15.09
CA ALA A 26 4.14 17.62 14.38
C ALA A 26 2.63 17.46 14.18
N ALA A 27 2.19 16.33 13.63
CA ALA A 27 0.77 15.98 13.48
C ALA A 27 0.61 14.49 13.10
N PRO A 28 -0.49 13.84 13.51
CA PRO A 28 -0.75 12.43 13.18
C PRO A 28 -1.03 12.19 11.69
N VAL A 29 -1.56 13.21 10.97
CA VAL A 29 -1.82 13.19 9.52
C VAL A 29 -1.27 14.47 8.88
N GLN A 30 -0.51 14.34 7.78
CA GLN A 30 0.13 15.48 7.11
C GLN A 30 0.09 15.35 5.59
N TRP A 31 -0.03 16.48 4.90
CA TRP A 31 0.08 16.53 3.43
C TRP A 31 1.55 16.40 3.01
N HIS A 32 1.81 15.56 2.00
CA HIS A 32 3.14 15.38 1.42
C HIS A 32 3.15 15.85 -0.03
N GLU A 33 3.71 17.04 -0.27
CA GLU A 33 3.74 17.69 -1.59
C GLU A 33 4.37 16.82 -2.68
N GLY A 34 5.48 16.14 -2.38
CA GLY A 34 6.18 15.32 -3.38
C GLY A 34 5.42 14.06 -3.81
N LEU A 35 4.40 13.65 -3.04
CA LEU A 35 3.55 12.50 -3.37
C LEU A 35 2.15 12.94 -3.80
N GLY A 36 1.74 14.17 -3.47
CA GLY A 36 0.36 14.62 -3.62
C GLY A 36 -0.61 13.81 -2.77
N LEU A 37 -0.19 13.36 -1.58
CA LEU A 37 -0.97 12.47 -0.71
C LEU A 37 -0.91 12.89 0.75
N TRP A 38 -1.93 12.49 1.50
CA TRP A 38 -1.93 12.54 2.96
C TRP A 38 -1.19 11.32 3.54
N LEU A 39 -0.28 11.55 4.48
CA LEU A 39 0.46 10.53 5.20
C LEU A 39 -0.06 10.40 6.63
N ALA A 40 -0.33 9.17 7.08
CA ALA A 40 -0.71 8.85 8.45
C ALA A 40 0.50 8.25 9.20
N PHE A 41 0.88 8.86 10.33
CA PHE A 41 2.13 8.52 11.04
C PHE A 41 1.94 7.70 12.33
N THR A 42 0.69 7.55 12.76
CA THR A 42 0.27 6.90 14.00
C THR A 42 -0.55 5.66 13.71
N HIS A 43 -0.51 4.69 14.64
CA HIS A 43 -1.25 3.44 14.47
C HIS A 43 -2.76 3.65 14.32
N ALA A 44 -3.36 4.56 15.11
CA ALA A 44 -4.79 4.80 15.08
C ALA A 44 -5.26 5.31 13.72
N GLU A 45 -4.55 6.28 13.15
CA GLU A 45 -4.84 6.92 11.86
C GLU A 45 -4.57 5.96 10.70
N SER A 46 -3.46 5.22 10.71
CA SER A 46 -3.19 4.18 9.71
C SER A 46 -4.26 3.09 9.73
N ASN A 47 -4.69 2.65 10.91
CA ASN A 47 -5.76 1.66 11.05
C ASN A 47 -7.13 2.22 10.61
N ALA A 48 -7.41 3.49 10.86
CA ALA A 48 -8.63 4.14 10.37
C ALA A 48 -8.66 4.18 8.83
N VAL A 49 -7.55 4.59 8.20
CA VAL A 49 -7.41 4.62 6.73
C VAL A 49 -7.60 3.23 6.13
N LEU A 50 -6.97 2.19 6.69
CA LEU A 50 -7.05 0.82 6.16
C LEU A 50 -8.44 0.17 6.31
N ARG A 51 -9.32 0.70 7.18
CA ARG A 51 -10.65 0.15 7.45
C ARG A 51 -11.78 0.95 6.82
N ASP A 52 -11.56 2.21 6.46
CA ASP A 52 -12.57 3.05 5.84
C ASP A 52 -12.79 2.65 4.39
N ARG A 53 -13.93 2.00 4.12
CA ARG A 53 -14.29 1.50 2.77
C ARG A 53 -14.61 2.61 1.77
N ARG A 54 -14.66 3.87 2.20
CA ARG A 54 -14.81 5.02 1.30
C ARG A 54 -13.49 5.40 0.65
N LEU A 55 -12.36 4.96 1.21
CA LEU A 55 -11.03 5.15 0.66
C LEU A 55 -10.69 3.96 -0.23
N GLY A 56 -10.25 4.24 -1.45
CA GLY A 56 -9.93 3.22 -2.46
C GLY A 56 -8.46 3.22 -2.87
N ARG A 57 -8.12 2.36 -3.83
CA ARG A 57 -6.82 2.29 -4.48
C ARG A 57 -6.55 3.55 -5.29
N ILE A 58 -5.30 3.97 -5.26
CA ILE A 58 -4.80 5.19 -5.90
C ILE A 58 -3.97 4.88 -7.15
N TRP A 59 -3.87 3.61 -7.54
CA TRP A 59 -3.11 3.19 -8.71
C TRP A 59 -3.74 3.69 -10.00
N GLN A 60 -2.87 4.16 -10.91
CA GLN A 60 -3.23 4.53 -12.26
C GLN A 60 -2.20 3.97 -13.23
N ASP A 61 -2.64 3.76 -14.47
CA ASP A 61 -1.77 3.34 -15.56
C ASP A 61 -0.58 4.28 -15.73
N LYS A 62 0.59 3.69 -15.98
CA LYS A 62 1.76 4.47 -16.37
C LYS A 62 1.66 4.89 -17.83
N GLU A 63 2.08 6.12 -18.08
CA GLU A 63 2.14 6.73 -19.40
C GLU A 63 3.59 6.89 -19.89
N PRO A 64 3.85 6.81 -21.22
CA PRO A 64 2.88 6.52 -22.27
C PRO A 64 2.48 5.03 -22.31
N GLY A 65 1.18 4.75 -22.43
CA GLY A 65 0.62 3.40 -22.33
C GLY A 65 1.25 2.36 -23.27
N GLU A 66 1.69 2.76 -24.47
CA GLU A 66 2.39 1.89 -25.43
C GLU A 66 3.67 1.28 -24.85
N ARG A 67 4.42 2.06 -24.05
CA ARG A 67 5.65 1.62 -23.41
C ARG A 67 5.37 0.70 -22.21
N PHE A 68 4.25 0.90 -21.54
CA PHE A 68 3.91 0.22 -20.30
C PHE A 68 2.78 -0.81 -20.46
N ALA A 69 2.42 -1.20 -21.68
CA ALA A 69 1.26 -2.06 -21.95
C ALA A 69 1.24 -3.33 -21.09
N SER A 70 2.34 -4.10 -21.06
CA SER A 70 2.44 -5.30 -20.23
C SER A 70 2.43 -5.00 -18.73
N PHE A 71 3.07 -3.90 -18.32
CA PHE A 71 3.15 -3.50 -16.92
C PHE A 71 1.75 -3.08 -16.40
N ASN A 72 1.06 -2.22 -17.15
CA ASN A 72 -0.31 -1.80 -16.83
C ASN A 72 -1.28 -2.98 -16.86
N LEU A 73 -1.14 -3.91 -17.82
CA LEU A 73 -1.96 -5.12 -17.87
C LEU A 73 -1.84 -5.95 -16.58
N ILE A 74 -0.63 -6.14 -16.05
CA ILE A 74 -0.43 -6.86 -14.79
C ILE A 74 -1.07 -6.11 -13.63
N HIS A 75 -0.86 -4.79 -13.52
CA HIS A 75 -1.35 -4.01 -12.38
C HIS A 75 -2.88 -3.85 -12.37
N ARG A 76 -3.50 -3.64 -13.54
CA ARG A 76 -4.97 -3.62 -13.68
C ARG A 76 -5.62 -4.93 -13.20
N ASN A 77 -4.90 -6.05 -13.31
CA ASN A 77 -5.36 -7.37 -12.91
C ASN A 77 -4.77 -7.86 -11.58
N ALA A 78 -4.05 -7.00 -10.85
CA ALA A 78 -3.49 -7.35 -9.55
C ALA A 78 -4.56 -7.21 -8.46
N ILE A 79 -4.74 -8.26 -7.64
CA ILE A 79 -5.72 -8.25 -6.55
C ILE A 79 -5.52 -7.08 -5.55
N LEU A 80 -4.28 -6.63 -5.37
CA LEU A 80 -3.96 -5.51 -4.46
C LEU A 80 -4.43 -4.15 -4.99
N GLU A 81 -4.65 -4.03 -6.30
CA GLU A 81 -5.10 -2.79 -6.97
C GLU A 81 -6.58 -2.83 -7.38
N MET A 82 -7.29 -3.91 -7.03
CA MET A 82 -8.72 -4.04 -7.32
C MET A 82 -9.61 -3.49 -6.21
N GLU A 83 -10.75 -2.95 -6.63
CA GLU A 83 -11.87 -2.62 -5.75
C GLU A 83 -12.98 -3.69 -5.83
N PRO A 84 -13.89 -3.75 -4.84
CA PRO A 84 -15.14 -4.50 -4.99
C PRO A 84 -15.94 -4.05 -6.23
N PRO A 85 -16.66 -4.96 -6.92
CA PRO A 85 -16.89 -6.36 -6.55
C PRO A 85 -15.77 -7.33 -6.98
N ASP A 86 -14.88 -6.94 -7.89
CA ASP A 86 -13.87 -7.83 -8.46
C ASP A 86 -12.84 -8.32 -7.44
N HIS A 87 -12.35 -7.41 -6.58
CA HIS A 87 -11.49 -7.79 -5.45
C HIS A 87 -12.13 -8.87 -4.58
N THR A 88 -13.41 -8.69 -4.21
CA THR A 88 -14.14 -9.64 -3.37
C THR A 88 -14.28 -11.00 -4.03
N ARG A 89 -14.56 -11.04 -5.33
CA ARG A 89 -14.66 -12.27 -6.12
C ARG A 89 -13.31 -13.00 -6.18
N LEU A 90 -12.24 -12.30 -6.56
CA LEU A 90 -10.91 -12.90 -6.70
C LEU A 90 -10.33 -13.33 -5.36
N ARG A 91 -10.50 -12.52 -4.29
CA ARG A 91 -10.05 -12.85 -2.93
C ARG A 91 -10.66 -14.15 -2.43
N ARG A 92 -11.94 -14.40 -2.69
CA ARG A 92 -12.62 -15.66 -2.30
C ARG A 92 -11.99 -16.87 -2.97
N LEU A 93 -11.65 -16.78 -4.25
CA LEU A 93 -11.05 -17.88 -4.99
C LEU A 93 -9.65 -18.24 -4.48
N ILE A 94 -8.80 -17.24 -4.19
CA ILE A 94 -7.42 -17.49 -3.76
C ILE A 94 -7.28 -17.88 -2.29
N SER A 95 -8.24 -17.47 -1.43
CA SER A 95 -8.13 -17.65 0.03
C SER A 95 -8.06 -19.12 0.47
N ASN A 96 -8.56 -20.04 -0.35
CA ASN A 96 -8.57 -21.47 -0.05
C ASN A 96 -7.15 -22.06 0.09
N GLY A 97 -6.19 -21.57 -0.71
CA GLY A 97 -4.79 -22.02 -0.66
C GLY A 97 -4.00 -21.47 0.54
N SER A 98 -4.37 -20.29 1.05
CA SER A 98 -3.77 -19.68 2.25
C SER A 98 -4.45 -20.09 3.56
N SER A 99 -5.32 -21.11 3.51
CA SER A 99 -5.99 -21.64 4.69
C SER A 99 -5.00 -22.31 5.65
N ARG A 100 -5.38 -22.44 6.92
CA ARG A 100 -4.57 -23.13 7.94
C ARG A 100 -4.20 -24.56 7.53
N SER A 101 -5.06 -25.24 6.77
CA SER A 101 -4.76 -26.56 6.17
C SER A 101 -3.75 -26.45 5.03
N GLY A 102 -3.89 -25.46 4.14
CA GLY A 102 -2.93 -25.18 3.07
C GLY A 102 -1.51 -24.90 3.57
N VAL A 103 -1.38 -24.07 4.62
CA VAL A 103 -0.07 -23.78 5.25
C VAL A 103 0.55 -25.01 5.91
N ARG A 104 -0.25 -25.87 6.56
CA ARG A 104 0.25 -27.12 7.16
C ARG A 104 0.71 -28.12 6.11
N GLY A 105 0.03 -28.20 4.97
CA GLY A 105 0.43 -29.06 3.85
C GLY A 105 1.82 -28.74 3.33
N LEU A 106 2.21 -27.46 3.30
CA LEU A 106 3.56 -27.02 2.90
C LEU A 106 4.64 -27.42 3.92
N SER A 107 4.29 -27.53 5.20
CA SER A 107 5.23 -27.91 6.27
C SER A 107 5.50 -29.42 6.34
N LEU A 108 4.74 -30.25 5.62
CA LEU A 108 4.88 -31.70 5.59
C LEU A 108 5.62 -32.21 4.34
N CYS A 109 6.04 -31.31 3.44
CA CYS A 109 6.84 -31.61 2.25
C CYS A 109 8.33 -31.27 2.42
N GLY A 110 8.79 -30.98 3.66
CA GLY A 110 10.19 -30.73 4.00
C GLY A 110 10.81 -31.88 4.76
#